data_AF-A0A3D0SPS1-F1
#
_entry.id   AF-A0A3D0SPS1-F1
#
_cell.length_a   1.000
_cell.length_b   1.000
_cell.length_c   1.000
_cell.angle_alpha   90.00
_cell.angle_beta   90.00
_cell.angle_gamma   90.00
#
_symmetry.space_group_name_H-M   'P 1'
#
loop_
_entity.id
_entity.type
_entity.pdbx_description
1 polymer ?
#
loop_
_entity_poly.entity_id
_entity_poly.type
_entity_poly.pdbx_seq_one_letter_code
_entity_poly.pdbx_strand_id
1 'polypeptide(L)'
;MVLQFLLKGFACYRLTRLITGYEEGPFAVLVKFRSAMGVYDLDEDGSPQTQLGKLFECPYCVGMWLALAFALLPSNRVTKVIITWLAISGLQAYLQDT
;
A
#
# COMPACT_ATOMS: atom_id res chain seq x y z
N MET A 1 10.83 20.88 -4.22
CA MET A 1 9.95 19.98 -5.02
C MET A 1 10.42 18.53 -4.99
N VAL A 2 11.69 18.24 -5.34
CA VAL A 2 12.22 16.86 -5.41
C VAL A 2 12.06 16.07 -4.11
N LEU A 3 12.37 16.65 -2.95
CA LEU A 3 12.25 15.96 -1.66
C LEU A 3 10.81 15.51 -1.37
N GLN A 4 9.80 16.33 -1.69
CA GLN A 4 8.39 15.96 -1.46
C GLN A 4 7.95 14.83 -2.39
N PHE A 5 8.47 14.79 -3.62
CA PHE A 5 8.21 13.71 -4.55
C PHE A 5 8.75 12.38 -4.01
N LEU A 6 10.01 12.37 -3.55
CA LEU A 6 10.63 11.18 -2.94
C LEU A 6 9.88 10.71 -1.69
N LEU A 7 9.51 11.64 -0.78
CA LEU A 7 8.75 11.30 0.42
C LEU A 7 7.39 10.68 0.08
N LYS A 8 6.65 11.26 -0.87
CA LYS A 8 5.38 10.69 -1.34
C LYS A 8 5.58 9.32 -1.99
N GLY A 9 6.67 9.15 -2.75
CA GLY A 9 7.04 7.86 -3.36
C GLY A 9 7.31 6.77 -2.32
N PHE A 10 8.18 7.03 -1.33
CA PHE A 10 8.46 6.07 -0.27
C PHE A 10 7.25 5.79 0.63
N ALA A 11 6.41 6.79 0.89
CA ALA A 11 5.15 6.60 1.61
C ALA A 11 4.18 5.70 0.83
N CYS A 12 4.09 5.90 -0.49
CA CYS A 12 3.31 5.05 -1.39
C CYS A 12 3.85 3.62 -1.41
N TYR A 13 5.17 3.45 -1.48
CA TYR A 13 5.82 2.13 -1.41
C TYR A 13 5.46 1.41 -0.09
N ARG A 14 5.56 2.09 1.07
CA ARG A 14 5.21 1.48 2.37
C ARG A 14 3.76 1.03 2.42
N LEU A 15 2.81 1.88 1.98
CA LEU A 15 1.40 1.51 1.99
C LEU A 15 1.10 0.37 1.03
N THR A 16 1.70 0.38 -0.16
CA THR A 16 1.54 -0.70 -1.13
C THR A 16 2.03 -2.00 -0.52
N ARG A 17 3.24 -2.03 0.06
CA ARG A 17 3.80 -3.21 0.73
C ARG A 17 3.00 -3.66 1.95
N LEU A 18 2.42 -2.75 2.73
CA LEU A 18 1.54 -3.14 3.84
C LEU A 18 0.25 -3.80 3.34
N ILE A 19 -0.32 -3.28 2.25
CA ILE A 19 -1.59 -3.76 1.71
C ILE A 19 -1.41 -5.04 0.89
N THR A 20 -0.31 -5.17 0.15
CA THR A 20 -0.07 -6.25 -0.83
C THR A 20 1.12 -7.15 -0.49
N GLY A 21 1.90 -6.85 0.55
CA GLY A 21 3.01 -7.68 1.01
C GLY A 21 2.60 -8.76 2.01
N TYR A 22 3.55 -9.63 2.35
CA TYR A 22 3.39 -10.76 3.29
C TYR A 22 3.49 -10.36 4.76
N GLU A 23 3.61 -9.07 5.08
CA GLU A 23 3.54 -8.58 6.46
C GLU A 23 2.11 -8.78 6.99
N GLU A 24 1.92 -9.76 7.88
CA GLU A 24 0.61 -10.06 8.47
C GLU A 24 0.07 -8.90 9.35
N GLY A 25 0.99 -8.02 9.78
CA GLY A 25 0.72 -6.96 10.75
C GLY A 25 0.41 -7.53 12.14
N PRO A 26 0.43 -6.69 13.19
CA PRO A 26 0.01 -7.13 14.52
C PRO A 26 -1.44 -7.67 14.46
N PHE A 27 -1.69 -8.84 15.05
CA PHE A 27 -2.99 -9.52 15.09
C PHE A 27 -3.61 -9.95 13.73
N ALA A 28 -2.81 -10.12 12.67
CA ALA A 28 -3.28 -10.55 11.34
C ALA A 28 -4.35 -9.60 10.73
N VAL A 29 -4.35 -8.32 11.13
CA VAL A 29 -5.35 -7.33 10.72
C VAL A 29 -5.32 -7.12 9.20
N LEU A 30 -4.14 -7.13 8.59
CA LEU A 30 -3.99 -6.97 7.15
C LEU A 30 -4.49 -8.20 6.38
N VAL A 31 -4.33 -9.40 6.95
CA VAL A 31 -4.87 -10.65 6.40
C VAL A 31 -6.40 -10.63 6.46
N LYS A 32 -6.99 -10.21 7.60
CA LYS A 32 -8.45 -10.03 7.73
C LYS A 32 -9.00 -8.97 6.79
N PHE A 33 -8.26 -7.89 6.57
CA PHE A 33 -8.64 -6.87 5.61
C PHE A 33 -8.66 -7.42 4.19
N ARG A 34 -7.63 -8.18 3.78
CA ARG A 34 -7.58 -8.84 2.47
C ARG A 34 -8.69 -9.88 2.29
N SER A 35 -8.98 -10.67 3.32
CA SER A 35 -10.09 -11.62 3.28
C SER A 35 -11.43 -10.92 3.18
N ALA A 36 -11.63 -9.79 3.89
CA ALA A 36 -12.83 -8.98 3.77
C ALA A 36 -12.98 -8.33 2.38
N MET A 37 -11.87 -8.01 1.71
CA MET A 37 -11.85 -7.45 0.37
C MET A 37 -11.98 -8.51 -0.74
N GLY A 38 -12.14 -9.79 -0.39
CA GLY A 38 -12.37 -10.88 -1.35
C GLY A 38 -11.13 -11.32 -2.10
N VAL A 39 -9.92 -11.06 -1.58
CA VAL A 39 -8.66 -11.53 -2.19
C VAL A 39 -8.54 -13.06 -2.13
N TYR A 40 -9.10 -13.69 -1.09
CA TYR A 40 -9.08 -15.15 -0.92
C TYR A 40 -10.36 -15.84 -1.40
N ASP A 41 -11.29 -15.09 -2.02
CA ASP A 41 -12.51 -15.65 -2.60
C ASP A 41 -12.17 -16.11 -4.03
N LEU A 42 -11.52 -17.28 -4.12
CA LEU A 42 -10.88 -17.78 -5.34
C LEU A 42 -11.89 -18.52 -6.22
N ASP A 43 -11.86 -18.21 -7.52
CA ASP A 43 -12.58 -18.92 -8.57
C ASP A 43 -11.81 -20.20 -9.00
N GLU A 44 -12.37 -21.01 -9.90
CA GLU A 44 -11.73 -22.26 -10.38
C GLU A 44 -10.34 -22.04 -10.99
N ASP A 45 -10.06 -20.86 -11.54
CA ASP A 45 -8.75 -20.47 -12.10
C ASP A 45 -7.73 -20.02 -11.02
N GLY A 46 -8.08 -20.05 -9.73
CA GLY A 46 -7.20 -19.60 -8.64
C GLY A 46 -7.04 -18.07 -8.57
N SER A 47 -7.92 -17.31 -9.25
CA SER A 47 -7.97 -15.84 -9.19
C SER A 47 -9.18 -15.38 -8.37
N PRO A 48 -9.11 -14.23 -7.67
CA PRO A 48 -10.23 -13.75 -6.86
C PRO A 48 -11.45 -13.42 -7.72
N GLN A 49 -12.66 -13.85 -7.32
CA GLN A 49 -13.91 -13.60 -8.03
C GLN A 49 -14.24 -12.10 -8.13
N THR A 50 -13.92 -11.34 -7.09
CA THR A 50 -14.27 -9.92 -7.01
C THR A 50 -13.24 -9.03 -7.71
N GLN A 51 -13.71 -8.01 -8.43
CA GLN A 51 -12.84 -7.00 -9.07
C GLN A 51 -11.97 -6.26 -8.02
N LEU A 52 -12.49 -6.09 -6.80
CA LEU A 52 -11.72 -5.54 -5.68
C LEU A 52 -10.63 -6.52 -5.23
N GLY A 53 -10.93 -7.82 -5.06
CA GLY A 53 -9.93 -8.83 -4.76
C GLY A 53 -8.76 -8.82 -5.76
N LYS A 54 -9.06 -8.77 -7.06
CA LYS A 54 -8.03 -8.67 -8.13
C LYS A 54 -7.19 -7.39 -8.03
N LEU A 55 -7.82 -6.27 -7.64
CA LEU A 55 -7.12 -5.01 -7.48
C LEU A 55 -6.14 -5.04 -6.30
N PHE A 56 -6.53 -5.68 -5.19
CA PHE A 56 -5.75 -5.77 -3.96
C PHE A 56 -4.70 -6.90 -3.96
N GLU A 57 -4.86 -7.88 -4.85
CA GLU A 57 -3.85 -8.92 -5.08
C GLU A 57 -2.62 -8.38 -5.82
N CYS A 58 -2.80 -7.42 -6.74
CA CYS A 58 -1.71 -6.91 -7.56
C CYS A 58 -1.02 -5.68 -6.93
N PRO A 59 0.27 -5.77 -6.53
CA PRO A 59 1.01 -4.64 -5.95
C PRO A 59 1.11 -3.43 -6.89
N TYR A 60 1.23 -3.67 -8.20
CA TYR A 60 1.29 -2.59 -9.19
C TYR A 60 -0.03 -1.83 -9.30
N CYS A 61 -1.16 -2.54 -9.26
CA CYS A 61 -2.49 -1.93 -9.29
C CYS A 61 -2.72 -1.07 -8.06
N VAL A 62 -2.47 -1.62 -6.85
CA VAL A 62 -2.60 -0.87 -5.60
C VAL A 62 -1.66 0.34 -5.57
N GLY A 63 -0.41 0.16 -6.02
CA GLY A 63 0.57 1.24 -6.10
C GLY A 63 0.13 2.39 -7.02
N MET A 64 -0.46 2.09 -8.18
CA MET A 64 -0.99 3.10 -9.10
C MET A 64 -2.09 3.95 -8.46
N TRP A 65 -3.05 3.30 -7.78
CA TRP A 65 -4.15 3.99 -7.11
C TRP A 65 -3.69 4.80 -5.89
N LEU A 66 -2.74 4.27 -5.11
CA LEU A 66 -2.13 4.99 -3.99
C LEU A 66 -1.33 6.21 -4.48
N ALA A 67 -0.59 6.09 -5.58
CA ALA A 67 0.17 7.20 -6.14
C ALA A 67 -0.76 8.35 -6.56
N LEU A 68 -1.90 8.04 -7.19
CA LEU A 68 -2.94 9.00 -7.52
C LEU A 68 -3.50 9.68 -6.25
N ALA A 69 -3.82 8.90 -5.21
CA ALA A 69 -4.31 9.43 -3.95
C ALA A 69 -3.29 10.39 -3.28
N PHE A 70 -2.01 10.01 -3.22
CA PHE A 70 -0.95 10.88 -2.69
C PHE A 70 -0.68 12.13 -3.55
N ALA A 71 -0.95 12.05 -4.86
CA ALA A 71 -0.86 13.21 -5.76
C ALA A 71 -1.96 14.22 -5.47
N LEU A 72 -3.21 13.75 -5.28
CA LEU A 72 -4.39 14.58 -4.98
C LEU A 72 -4.44 15.09 -3.53
N LEU A 73 -3.67 14.49 -2.62
CA LEU A 73 -3.74 14.79 -1.19
C LEU A 73 -3.28 16.23 -0.87
N PRO A 74 -4.10 17.02 -0.14
CA PRO A 74 -3.78 18.41 0.18
C PRO A 74 -2.59 18.50 1.15
N SER A 75 -1.75 19.51 0.92
CA SER A 75 -0.53 19.77 1.68
C SER A 75 -0.82 20.43 3.04
N ASN A 76 -1.46 19.69 3.95
CA ASN A 76 -1.72 20.13 5.32
C ASN A 76 -0.58 19.75 6.27
N ARG A 77 -0.50 20.42 7.42
CA ARG A 77 0.57 20.18 8.42
C ARG A 77 0.57 18.72 8.92
N VAL A 78 -0.62 18.18 9.21
CA VAL A 78 -0.82 16.79 9.62
C VAL A 78 -0.41 15.83 8.51
N THR A 79 -0.87 16.06 7.29
CA THR A 79 -0.52 15.25 6.11
C THR A 79 0.98 15.15 5.91
N LYS A 80 1.72 16.26 6.05
CA LYS A 80 3.18 16.27 5.93
C LYS A 80 3.85 15.39 6.98
N VAL A 81 3.40 15.45 8.23
CA VAL A 81 3.94 14.62 9.32
C VAL A 81 3.68 13.14 9.03
N ILE A 82 2.45 12.79 8.65
CA ILE A 82 2.07 11.42 8.30
C ILE A 82 2.89 10.90 7.11
N ILE A 83 2.97 11.66 6.01
CA ILE A 83 3.75 11.28 4.83
C ILE A 83 5.23 11.10 5.20
N THR A 84 5.79 11.98 6.03
CA THR A 84 7.20 11.88 6.43
C THR A 84 7.44 10.62 7.27
N TRP A 85 6.54 10.31 8.21
CA TRP A 85 6.62 9.09 9.01
C TRP A 85 6.51 7.82 8.13
N LEU A 86 5.56 7.79 7.20
CA LEU A 86 5.42 6.70 6.24
C LEU A 86 6.61 6.59 5.30
N ALA A 87 7.19 7.72 4.89
CA ALA A 87 8.35 7.73 4.00
C ALA A 87 9.59 7.18 4.70
N ILE A 88 9.83 7.53 5.97
CA ILE A 88 10.97 7.03 6.75
C ILE A 88 10.85 5.51 6.93
N SER A 89 9.66 5.01 7.30
CA SER A 89 9.43 3.56 7.42
C SER A 89 9.47 2.84 6.07
N GLY A 90 8.99 3.47 5.00
CA GLY A 90 9.09 2.94 3.63
C GLY A 90 10.52 2.85 3.12
N LEU A 91 11.36 3.84 3.43
CA LEU A 91 12.78 3.83 3.10
C LEU A 91 13.52 2.71 3.85
N GLN A 92 13.22 2.51 5.13
CA GLN A 92 13.79 1.41 5.92
C GLN A 92 13.38 0.04 5.37
N ALA A 93 12.11 -0.13 5.00
CA ALA A 93 11.63 -1.37 4.38
C ALA A 93 12.32 -1.62 3.02
N TYR A 94 12.43 -0.58 2.18
CA TYR A 94 13.10 -0.67 0.89
C TYR A 94 14.56 -1.12 1.02
N LEU A 95 15.30 -0.57 1.99
CA LEU A 95 16.69 -0.96 2.25
C LEU A 95 16.84 -2.39 2.80
N GLN A 96 15.80 -2.93 3.44
CA GLN A 96 15.82 -4.31 3.95
C GLN A 96 15.48 -5.32 2.84
N ASP A 97 14.70 -4.92 1.84
CA ASP A 97 14.30 -5.74 0.70
C ASP A 97 15.39 -5.83 -0.41
N THR A 98 16.40 -4.95 -0.38
CA THR A 98 17.56 -4.93 -1.31
C THR A 98 18.73 -5.75 -0.80
#